data_AF-A0A6I6A2B0-F1
#
_entry.id   AF-A0A6I6A2B0-F1
#
_cell.length_a   1.000
_cell.length_b   1.000
_cell.length_c   1.000
_cell.angle_alpha   90.00
_cell.angle_beta   90.00
_cell.angle_gamma   90.00
#
_symmetry.space_group_name_H-M   'P 1'
#
loop_
_entity.id
_entity.type
_entity.pdbx_description
1 polymer ?
#
loop_
_entity_poly.entity_id
_entity_poly.type
_entity_poly.pdbx_seq_one_letter_code
_entity_poly.pdbx_strand_id
1 'polypeptide(L)'
;MTTSPRSVYRKGVDVAVGLVGSEAVADAWDAPSALVGMTVGELAAHLARSVLQVEWYLDGPLTPDAPLVTAVAYYGDLTGTAEPTSELNTGVRERSAQTAAHGRDALVAAVVAASDRLRERLPHEPADRRLTVGHRGHTLLLDEYLRTRCVELAVHTEDLALSVGSDVRAPASTTAVAVDVLVGAARHRHGDVEVLHALSRRERATTDALRVL
;
A
#
# COMPACT_ATOMS: atom_id res chain seq x y z
N MET A 1 -9.12 -17.39 16.23
CA MET A 1 -7.70 -17.28 15.87
C MET A 1 -7.52 -15.96 15.14
N THR A 2 -6.73 -15.04 15.66
CA THR A 2 -6.39 -13.78 14.96
C THR A 2 -5.48 -14.12 13.78
N THR A 3 -5.86 -13.72 12.57
CA THR A 3 -5.06 -13.96 11.37
C THR A 3 -3.79 -13.10 11.42
N SER A 4 -2.61 -13.70 11.30
CA SER A 4 -1.33 -12.97 11.31
C SER A 4 -1.26 -11.94 10.17
N PRO A 5 -0.74 -10.72 10.39
CA PRO A 5 -0.51 -9.72 9.34
C PRO A 5 0.26 -10.27 8.14
N ARG A 6 1.21 -11.18 8.38
CA ARG A 6 1.98 -11.86 7.32
C ARG A 6 1.09 -12.68 6.40
N SER A 7 0.18 -13.49 6.94
CA SER A 7 -0.76 -14.28 6.14
C SER A 7 -1.77 -13.40 5.41
N VAL A 8 -2.28 -12.34 6.07
CA VAL A 8 -3.22 -11.39 5.44
C VAL A 8 -2.56 -10.66 4.27
N TYR A 9 -1.35 -10.17 4.46
CA TYR A 9 -0.53 -9.56 3.42
C TYR A 9 -0.34 -10.51 2.24
N ARG A 10 0.08 -11.75 2.51
CA ARG A 10 0.29 -12.79 1.49
C ARG A 10 -0.92 -12.99 0.57
N LYS A 11 -2.12 -13.08 1.12
CA LYS A 11 -3.35 -13.23 0.33
C LYS A 11 -3.57 -12.04 -0.61
N GLY A 12 -3.30 -10.83 -0.13
CA GLY A 12 -3.38 -9.62 -0.96
C GLY A 12 -2.34 -9.60 -2.08
N VAL A 13 -1.11 -10.04 -1.79
CA VAL A 13 -0.04 -10.18 -2.78
C VAL A 13 -0.43 -11.15 -3.89
N ASP A 14 -0.99 -12.32 -3.54
CA ASP A 14 -1.35 -13.34 -4.54
C ASP A 14 -2.39 -12.78 -5.55
N VAL A 15 -3.38 -12.00 -5.07
CA VAL A 15 -4.35 -11.32 -5.95
C VAL A 15 -3.70 -10.21 -6.79
N ALA A 16 -2.89 -9.35 -6.17
CA ALA A 16 -2.25 -8.24 -6.86
C ALA A 16 -1.29 -8.72 -7.97
N VAL A 17 -0.49 -9.76 -7.70
CA VAL A 17 0.40 -10.38 -8.69
C VAL A 17 -0.39 -10.93 -9.88
N GLY A 18 -1.51 -11.62 -9.62
CA GLY A 18 -2.38 -12.12 -10.67
C GLY A 18 -2.96 -11.00 -11.55
N LEU A 19 -3.41 -9.90 -10.94
CA LEU A 19 -3.95 -8.75 -11.67
C LEU A 19 -2.87 -8.05 -12.51
N VAL A 20 -1.69 -7.76 -11.92
CA VAL A 20 -0.55 -7.14 -12.62
C VAL A 20 -0.09 -7.98 -13.81
N GLY A 21 -0.13 -9.30 -13.71
CA GLY A 21 0.24 -10.22 -14.79
C GLY A 21 -0.84 -10.47 -15.85
N SER A 22 -2.04 -9.89 -15.70
CA SER A 22 -3.17 -10.20 -16.59
C SER A 22 -3.03 -9.62 -18.01
N GLU A 23 -3.74 -10.22 -18.96
CA GLU A 23 -3.84 -9.70 -20.33
C GLU A 23 -4.55 -8.34 -20.37
N ALA A 24 -5.59 -8.14 -19.55
CA ALA A 24 -6.28 -6.86 -19.47
C ALA A 24 -5.35 -5.69 -19.09
N VAL A 25 -4.41 -5.91 -18.17
CA VAL A 25 -3.36 -4.92 -17.83
C VAL A 25 -2.36 -4.76 -18.97
N ALA A 26 -2.05 -5.84 -19.71
CA ALA A 26 -1.16 -5.78 -20.86
C ALA A 26 -1.74 -4.93 -21.99
N ASP A 27 -3.00 -5.18 -22.35
CA ASP A 27 -3.69 -4.53 -23.46
C ASP A 27 -3.90 -3.04 -23.22
N ALA A 28 -4.05 -2.64 -21.96
CA ALA A 28 -4.27 -1.26 -21.54
C ALA A 28 -3.01 -0.55 -21.04
N TRP A 29 -1.81 -1.14 -21.15
CA TRP A 29 -0.59 -0.69 -20.47
C TRP A 29 -0.31 0.82 -20.58
N ASP A 30 -0.40 1.37 -21.79
CA ASP A 30 -0.14 2.80 -22.06
C ASP A 30 -1.40 3.68 -21.94
N ALA A 31 -2.57 3.09 -21.68
CA ALA A 31 -3.81 3.83 -21.52
C ALA A 31 -3.85 4.57 -20.17
N PRO A 32 -4.63 5.66 -20.05
CA PRO A 32 -4.87 6.30 -18.77
C PRO A 32 -5.49 5.34 -17.75
N SER A 33 -5.06 5.42 -16.49
CA SER A 33 -5.65 4.67 -15.37
C SER A 33 -6.74 5.46 -14.64
N ALA A 34 -7.36 4.81 -13.64
CA ALA A 34 -8.28 5.44 -12.69
C ALA A 34 -7.59 6.52 -11.82
N LEU A 35 -6.26 6.48 -11.67
CA LEU A 35 -5.50 7.53 -11.03
C LEU A 35 -5.04 8.57 -12.06
N VAL A 36 -5.59 9.78 -11.95
CA VAL A 36 -5.28 10.89 -12.84
C VAL A 36 -3.78 11.16 -12.87
N GLY A 37 -3.21 11.22 -14.08
CA GLY A 37 -1.79 11.45 -14.31
C GLY A 37 -0.93 10.20 -14.21
N MET A 38 -1.53 9.01 -14.21
CA MET A 38 -0.82 7.73 -14.32
C MET A 38 -1.44 6.88 -15.44
N THR A 39 -0.59 6.19 -16.21
CA THR A 39 -1.03 5.10 -17.10
C THR A 39 -1.36 3.83 -16.29
N VAL A 40 -2.01 2.86 -16.93
CA VAL A 40 -2.26 1.54 -16.33
C VAL A 40 -0.94 0.87 -15.95
N GLY A 41 0.09 0.95 -16.79
CA GLY A 41 1.42 0.40 -16.51
C GLY A 41 2.09 1.06 -15.31
N GLU A 42 1.96 2.38 -15.16
CA GLU A 42 2.46 3.11 -13.99
C GLU A 42 1.69 2.74 -12.72
N LEU A 43 0.37 2.56 -12.79
CA LEU A 43 -0.44 2.11 -11.67
C LEU A 43 -0.13 0.65 -11.28
N ALA A 44 0.07 -0.22 -12.28
CA ALA A 44 0.51 -1.60 -12.05
C ALA A 44 1.88 -1.64 -11.37
N ALA A 45 2.81 -0.77 -11.80
CA ALA A 45 4.11 -0.61 -11.17
C ALA A 45 4.00 -0.07 -9.74
N HIS A 46 3.10 0.89 -9.49
CA HIS A 46 2.80 1.38 -8.14
C HIS A 46 2.31 0.28 -7.21
N LEU A 47 1.31 -0.50 -7.66
CA LEU A 47 0.80 -1.65 -6.93
C LEU A 47 1.90 -2.69 -6.66
N ALA A 48 2.70 -3.04 -7.67
CA ALA A 48 3.81 -4.00 -7.55
C ALA A 48 4.86 -3.58 -6.52
N ARG A 49 5.10 -2.27 -6.33
CA ARG A 49 6.00 -1.75 -5.29
C ARG A 49 5.54 -2.10 -3.87
N SER A 50 4.26 -2.45 -3.65
CA SER A 50 3.78 -2.98 -2.37
C SER A 50 4.32 -4.38 -2.04
N VAL A 51 4.85 -5.06 -3.05
CA VAL A 51 5.55 -6.34 -2.93
C VAL A 51 7.06 -6.11 -2.92
N LEU A 52 7.57 -5.43 -3.95
CA LEU A 52 9.02 -5.25 -4.17
C LEU A 52 9.71 -4.54 -3.00
N GLN A 53 9.07 -3.54 -2.39
CA GLN A 53 9.68 -2.77 -1.30
C GLN A 53 9.82 -3.56 0.01
N VAL A 54 9.02 -4.62 0.23
CA VAL A 54 9.10 -5.39 1.48
C VAL A 54 10.47 -6.05 1.63
N GLU A 55 10.90 -6.75 0.58
CA GLU A 55 12.22 -7.38 0.58
C GLU A 55 13.33 -6.33 0.60
N TRP A 56 13.20 -5.25 -0.18
CA TRP A 56 14.16 -4.14 -0.17
C TRP A 56 14.40 -3.62 1.25
N TYR A 57 13.34 -3.27 1.99
CA TYR A 57 13.51 -2.74 3.35
C TYR A 57 13.95 -3.79 4.37
N LEU A 58 13.60 -5.06 4.14
CA LEU A 58 14.10 -6.15 4.97
C LEU A 58 15.61 -6.39 4.79
N ASP A 59 16.16 -6.12 3.60
CA ASP A 59 17.60 -6.24 3.32
C ASP A 59 18.36 -4.92 3.51
N GLY A 60 17.61 -3.83 3.68
CA GLY A 60 18.16 -2.51 3.96
C GLY A 60 18.79 -2.41 5.35
N PRO A 61 19.74 -1.48 5.53
CA PRO A 61 20.29 -1.20 6.86
C PRO A 61 19.21 -0.62 7.77
N LEU A 62 19.31 -0.93 9.06
CA LEU A 62 18.58 -0.19 10.08
C LEU A 62 19.26 1.16 10.31
N THR A 63 18.48 2.24 10.29
CA THR A 63 18.98 3.55 10.71
C THR A 63 18.92 3.62 12.24
N PRO A 64 20.06 3.84 12.93
CA PRO A 64 20.08 4.07 14.36
C PRO A 64 19.16 5.23 14.73
N ASP A 65 18.47 5.13 15.88
CA ASP A 65 17.65 6.18 16.47
C ASP A 65 16.44 6.67 15.66
N ALA A 66 16.15 6.07 14.49
CA ALA A 66 14.93 6.37 13.75
C ALA A 66 13.68 5.99 14.58
N PRO A 67 12.71 6.91 14.75
CA PRO A 67 11.53 6.68 15.57
C PRO A 67 10.79 5.39 15.19
N LEU A 68 10.49 4.56 16.20
CA LEU A 68 9.65 3.37 16.03
C LEU A 68 8.19 3.78 15.98
N VAL A 69 7.53 3.58 14.84
CA VAL A 69 6.13 3.95 14.62
C VAL A 69 5.27 2.74 14.27
N THR A 70 3.97 2.85 14.50
CA THR A 70 2.96 1.87 14.08
C THR A 70 2.49 2.17 12.65
N ALA A 71 1.77 1.24 12.02
CA ALA A 71 1.09 1.46 10.75
C ALA A 71 0.06 2.60 10.85
N VAL A 72 -0.59 2.73 12.01
CA VAL A 72 -1.54 3.81 12.30
C VAL A 72 -0.83 5.16 12.31
N ALA A 73 0.28 5.30 13.04
CA ALA A 73 1.03 6.56 13.06
C ALA A 73 1.66 6.87 11.69
N TYR A 74 2.14 5.86 10.97
CA TYR A 74 2.71 6.01 9.63
C TYR A 74 1.78 6.72 8.63
N TYR A 75 0.47 6.45 8.69
CA TYR A 75 -0.53 7.17 7.92
C TYR A 75 -1.11 8.36 8.69
N GLY A 76 -1.28 8.29 10.00
CA GLY A 76 -1.85 9.36 10.81
C GLY A 76 -1.03 10.65 10.73
N ASP A 77 0.30 10.53 10.76
CA ASP A 77 1.25 11.65 10.66
C ASP A 77 1.44 12.15 9.21
N LEU A 78 0.84 11.47 8.23
CA LEU A 78 0.90 11.88 6.84
C LEU A 78 0.12 13.18 6.63
N THR A 79 0.77 14.20 6.11
CA THR A 79 0.16 15.50 5.80
C THR A 79 0.52 15.90 4.37
N GLY A 80 -0.23 16.84 3.79
CA GLY A 80 0.07 17.39 2.46
C GLY A 80 -0.23 16.47 1.28
N THR A 81 -1.05 15.42 1.44
CA THR A 81 -1.42 14.49 0.35
C THR A 81 -2.66 14.92 -0.43
N ALA A 82 -3.42 15.89 0.08
CA ALA A 82 -4.69 16.32 -0.50
C ALA A 82 -4.56 16.89 -1.93
N GLU A 83 -3.42 17.51 -2.23
CA GLU A 83 -3.16 18.08 -3.56
C GLU A 83 -2.48 17.04 -4.47
N PRO A 84 -3.04 16.73 -5.65
CA PRO A 84 -2.40 15.82 -6.61
C PRO A 84 -0.99 16.26 -7.01
N THR A 85 -0.69 17.56 -6.92
CA THR A 85 0.60 18.18 -7.26
C THR A 85 1.57 18.24 -6.08
N SER A 86 1.23 17.71 -4.90
CA SER A 86 2.15 17.66 -3.77
C SER A 86 3.46 16.95 -4.14
N GLU A 87 4.57 17.31 -3.49
CA GLU A 87 5.88 16.67 -3.72
C GLU A 87 5.81 15.16 -3.47
N LEU A 88 5.01 14.74 -2.50
CA LEU A 88 4.79 13.32 -2.20
C LEU A 88 4.12 12.61 -3.36
N ASN A 89 3.00 13.13 -3.86
CA ASN A 89 2.25 12.52 -4.95
C ASN A 89 3.06 12.54 -6.26
N THR A 90 3.80 13.62 -6.51
CA THR A 90 4.73 13.72 -7.65
C THR A 90 5.83 12.67 -7.54
N GLY A 91 6.50 12.55 -6.40
CA GLY A 91 7.54 11.54 -6.20
C GLY A 91 7.01 10.11 -6.28
N VAL A 92 5.75 9.85 -5.88
CA VAL A 92 5.10 8.54 -6.08
C VAL A 92 4.95 8.26 -7.59
N ARG A 93 4.39 9.20 -8.36
CA ARG A 93 4.25 9.03 -9.82
C ARG A 93 5.59 8.80 -10.50
N GLU A 94 6.61 9.62 -10.22
CA GLU A 94 7.94 9.50 -10.81
C GLU A 94 8.56 8.12 -10.56
N ARG A 95 8.48 7.64 -9.32
CA ARG A 95 9.00 6.33 -8.93
C ARG A 95 8.22 5.18 -9.58
N SER A 96 6.92 5.35 -9.79
CA SER A 96 6.08 4.40 -10.51
C SER A 96 6.40 4.38 -12.00
N ALA A 97 6.58 5.55 -12.63
CA ALA A 97 7.04 5.69 -14.01
C ALA A 97 8.41 5.07 -14.25
N GLN A 98 9.38 5.32 -13.36
CA GLN A 98 10.70 4.68 -13.41
C GLN A 98 10.60 3.17 -13.33
N THR A 99 9.70 2.65 -12.48
CA THR A 99 9.49 1.21 -12.35
C THR A 99 8.85 0.65 -13.62
N ALA A 100 7.81 1.29 -14.15
CA ALA A 100 7.11 0.90 -15.37
C ALA A 100 7.97 0.98 -16.64
N ALA A 101 8.96 1.88 -16.68
CA ALA A 101 9.88 2.05 -17.80
C ALA A 101 10.75 0.81 -18.10
N HIS A 102 10.89 -0.11 -17.14
CA HIS A 102 11.54 -1.40 -17.37
C HIS A 102 10.69 -2.35 -18.23
N GLY A 103 9.42 -2.00 -18.50
CA GLY A 103 8.48 -2.76 -19.31
C GLY A 103 7.68 -3.79 -18.50
N ARG A 104 6.54 -4.18 -19.07
CA ARG A 104 5.59 -5.13 -18.49
C ARG A 104 6.25 -6.44 -18.05
N ASP A 105 6.95 -7.10 -18.97
CA ASP A 105 7.47 -8.45 -18.72
C ASP A 105 8.50 -8.46 -17.59
N ALA A 106 9.34 -7.42 -17.51
CA ALA A 106 10.28 -7.24 -16.41
C ALA A 106 9.56 -6.99 -15.08
N LEU A 107 8.51 -6.18 -15.08
CA LEU A 107 7.70 -5.93 -13.88
C LEU A 107 7.05 -7.21 -13.36
N VAL A 108 6.39 -7.96 -14.26
CA VAL A 108 5.71 -9.22 -13.93
C VAL A 108 6.71 -10.25 -13.39
N ALA A 109 7.84 -10.43 -14.07
CA ALA A 109 8.89 -11.33 -13.61
C ALA A 109 9.41 -10.93 -12.22
N ALA A 110 9.66 -9.64 -11.98
CA ALA A 110 10.16 -9.14 -10.72
C ALA A 110 9.16 -9.34 -9.57
N VAL A 111 7.88 -9.02 -9.79
CA VAL A 111 6.85 -9.12 -8.74
C VAL A 111 6.51 -10.57 -8.41
N VAL A 112 6.51 -11.47 -9.40
CA VAL A 112 6.34 -12.92 -9.18
C VAL A 112 7.51 -13.46 -8.36
N ALA A 113 8.75 -13.15 -8.77
CA ALA A 113 9.94 -13.62 -8.06
C ALA A 113 10.01 -13.09 -6.61
N ALA A 114 9.68 -11.81 -6.39
CA ALA A 114 9.61 -11.23 -5.05
C ALA A 114 8.49 -11.87 -4.21
N SER A 115 7.32 -12.14 -4.81
CA SER A 115 6.26 -12.88 -4.15
C SER A 115 6.73 -14.27 -3.72
N ASP A 116 7.41 -15.03 -4.57
CA ASP A 116 7.87 -16.36 -4.19
C ASP A 116 8.90 -16.32 -3.05
N ARG A 117 9.87 -15.40 -3.11
CA ARG A 117 10.85 -15.21 -2.02
C ARG A 117 10.20 -14.79 -0.71
N LEU A 118 9.25 -13.85 -0.74
CA LEU A 118 8.52 -13.42 0.46
C LEU A 118 7.64 -14.54 1.04
N ARG A 119 7.15 -15.48 0.21
CA ARG A 119 6.36 -16.62 0.69
C ARG A 119 7.20 -17.50 1.61
N GLU A 120 8.45 -17.74 1.21
CA GLU A 120 9.41 -18.54 1.97
C GLU A 120 9.97 -17.77 3.17
N ARG A 121 10.34 -16.50 2.99
CA ARG A 121 11.07 -15.72 4.00
C ARG A 121 10.21 -15.32 5.20
N LEU A 122 8.99 -14.85 4.98
CA LEU A 122 8.17 -14.21 6.03
C LEU A 122 7.90 -15.10 7.25
N PRO A 123 7.64 -16.41 7.13
CA PRO A 123 7.49 -17.30 8.28
C PRO A 123 8.72 -17.38 9.21
N HIS A 124 9.92 -17.10 8.68
CA HIS A 124 11.18 -17.26 9.41
C HIS A 124 11.71 -15.96 10.03
N GLU A 125 11.13 -14.82 9.69
CA GLU A 125 11.50 -13.53 10.31
C GLU A 125 11.06 -13.49 11.79
N PRO A 126 11.87 -12.98 12.73
CA PRO A 126 11.48 -12.91 14.13
C PRO A 126 10.30 -11.95 14.35
N ALA A 127 9.58 -12.10 15.48
CA ALA A 127 8.40 -11.29 15.78
C ALA A 127 8.73 -9.80 15.99
N ASP A 128 9.93 -9.50 16.48
CA ASP A 128 10.46 -8.16 16.71
C ASP A 128 11.30 -7.63 15.53
N ARG A 129 11.22 -8.28 14.34
CA ARG A 129 11.95 -7.85 13.14
C ARG A 129 11.61 -6.39 12.83
N ARG A 130 12.64 -5.55 12.74
CA ARG A 130 12.53 -4.12 12.39
C ARG A 130 13.00 -3.88 10.96
N LEU A 131 12.47 -2.84 10.35
CA LEU A 131 12.92 -2.27 9.08
C LEU A 131 12.82 -0.75 9.11
N THR A 132 13.69 -0.08 8.37
CA THR A 132 13.69 1.39 8.24
C THR A 132 13.13 1.81 6.89
N VAL A 133 12.06 2.60 6.91
CA VAL A 133 11.47 3.23 5.73
C VAL A 133 12.15 4.59 5.54
N GLY A 134 13.35 4.56 4.94
CA GLY A 134 14.29 5.69 4.94
C GLY A 134 13.74 7.02 4.42
N HIS A 135 12.88 7.01 3.40
CA HIS A 135 12.26 8.22 2.86
C HIS A 135 11.25 8.89 3.82
N ARG A 136 10.87 8.21 4.89
CA ARG A 136 9.99 8.73 5.96
C ARG A 136 10.75 8.98 7.27
N GLY A 137 12.01 8.57 7.35
CA GLY A 137 12.79 8.63 8.59
C GLY A 137 12.20 7.79 9.73
N HIS A 138 11.45 6.73 9.42
CA HIS A 138 10.77 5.90 10.42
C HIS A 138 11.30 4.47 10.42
N THR A 139 11.30 3.86 11.60
CA THR A 139 11.45 2.42 11.78
C THR A 139 10.09 1.82 12.13
N LEU A 140 9.78 0.64 11.59
CA LEU A 140 8.59 -0.13 11.95
C LEU A 140 8.97 -1.56 12.29
N LEU A 141 8.13 -2.22 13.09
CA LEU A 141 8.10 -3.69 13.09
C LEU A 141 7.64 -4.18 11.71
N LEU A 142 8.17 -5.31 11.25
CA LEU A 142 7.79 -5.94 9.98
C LEU A 142 6.27 -6.09 9.87
N ASP A 143 5.63 -6.61 10.91
CA ASP A 143 4.19 -6.83 10.92
C ASP A 143 3.39 -5.51 10.80
N GLU A 144 3.86 -4.41 11.41
CA GLU A 144 3.26 -3.08 11.22
C GLU A 144 3.49 -2.57 9.80
N TYR A 145 4.69 -2.75 9.24
CA TYR A 145 4.95 -2.38 7.85
C TYR A 145 4.07 -3.16 6.87
N LEU A 146 3.86 -4.47 7.07
CA LEU A 146 2.97 -5.28 6.24
C LEU A 146 1.50 -4.84 6.35
N ARG A 147 1.06 -4.30 7.49
CA ARG A 147 -0.26 -3.67 7.60
C ARG A 147 -0.35 -2.42 6.72
N THR A 148 0.72 -1.63 6.60
CA THR A 148 0.73 -0.53 5.61
C THR A 148 0.62 -1.05 4.19
N ARG A 149 1.31 -2.16 3.86
CA ARG A 149 1.21 -2.76 2.53
C ARG A 149 -0.18 -3.33 2.26
N CYS A 150 -0.91 -3.79 3.28
CA CYS A 150 -2.32 -4.19 3.13
C CYS A 150 -3.22 -3.03 2.70
N VAL A 151 -2.97 -1.80 3.19
CA VAL A 151 -3.68 -0.59 2.72
C VAL A 151 -3.43 -0.38 1.23
N GLU A 152 -2.17 -0.34 0.81
CA GLU A 152 -1.81 -0.15 -0.60
C GLU A 152 -2.36 -1.25 -1.50
N LEU A 153 -2.30 -2.52 -1.06
CA LEU A 153 -2.85 -3.66 -1.79
C LEU A 153 -4.38 -3.55 -1.90
N ALA A 154 -5.07 -3.15 -0.85
CA ALA A 154 -6.54 -3.03 -0.87
C ALA A 154 -6.99 -1.93 -1.83
N VAL A 155 -6.40 -0.74 -1.71
CA VAL A 155 -6.76 0.44 -2.51
C VAL A 155 -6.36 0.24 -3.97
N HIS A 156 -5.09 -0.05 -4.24
CA HIS A 156 -4.58 -0.01 -5.61
C HIS A 156 -4.85 -1.27 -6.43
N THR A 157 -5.26 -2.38 -5.79
CA THR A 157 -5.87 -3.50 -6.54
C THR A 157 -7.19 -3.07 -7.15
N GLU A 158 -8.02 -2.33 -6.41
CA GLU A 158 -9.30 -1.83 -6.93
C GLU A 158 -9.08 -0.75 -7.99
N ASP A 159 -8.17 0.20 -7.78
CA ASP A 159 -7.83 1.21 -8.79
C ASP A 159 -7.38 0.57 -10.11
N LEU A 160 -6.49 -0.42 -10.04
CA LEU A 160 -5.99 -1.10 -11.23
C LEU A 160 -7.08 -1.92 -11.91
N ALA A 161 -7.92 -2.62 -11.13
CA ALA A 161 -9.02 -3.40 -11.66
C ALA A 161 -10.04 -2.51 -12.41
N LEU A 162 -10.41 -1.37 -11.82
CA LEU A 162 -11.28 -0.38 -12.46
C LEU A 162 -10.70 0.16 -13.77
N SER A 163 -9.38 0.37 -13.80
CA SER A 163 -8.68 0.90 -14.98
C SER A 163 -8.75 -0.02 -16.20
N VAL A 164 -8.97 -1.33 -15.98
CA VAL A 164 -8.98 -2.35 -17.04
C VAL A 164 -10.33 -3.08 -17.15
N GLY A 165 -11.37 -2.56 -16.50
CA GLY A 165 -12.72 -3.16 -16.53
C GLY A 165 -12.81 -4.53 -15.85
N SER A 166 -12.00 -4.79 -14.83
CA SER A 166 -11.95 -6.05 -14.07
C SER A 166 -12.71 -5.97 -12.75
N ASP A 167 -13.33 -7.10 -12.37
CA ASP A 167 -14.02 -7.26 -11.08
C ASP A 167 -13.11 -7.83 -9.97
N VAL A 168 -11.80 -7.96 -10.22
CA VAL A 168 -10.84 -8.39 -9.21
C VAL A 168 -10.86 -7.43 -8.02
N ARG A 169 -10.87 -7.97 -6.80
CA ARG A 169 -10.84 -7.23 -5.55
C ARG A 169 -9.85 -7.87 -4.58
N ALA A 170 -9.28 -7.04 -3.70
CA ALA A 170 -8.45 -7.55 -2.63
C ALA A 170 -9.25 -8.50 -1.70
N PRO A 171 -8.60 -9.50 -1.08
CA PRO A 171 -9.27 -10.40 -0.15
C PRO A 171 -9.89 -9.64 1.02
N ALA A 172 -11.07 -10.08 1.48
CA ALA A 172 -11.79 -9.43 2.59
C ALA A 172 -10.94 -9.25 3.86
N SER A 173 -10.03 -10.17 4.15
CA SER A 173 -9.09 -10.03 5.28
C SER A 173 -8.09 -8.91 5.10
N THR A 174 -7.60 -8.69 3.87
CA THR A 174 -6.67 -7.61 3.53
C THR A 174 -7.37 -6.28 3.60
N THR A 175 -8.59 -6.20 3.06
CA THR A 175 -9.46 -5.02 3.16
C THR A 175 -9.79 -4.69 4.61
N ALA A 176 -10.09 -5.68 5.46
CA ALA A 176 -10.35 -5.44 6.89
C ALA A 176 -9.14 -4.81 7.60
N VAL A 177 -7.93 -5.33 7.36
CA VAL A 177 -6.70 -4.71 7.90
C VAL A 177 -6.48 -3.30 7.37
N ALA A 178 -6.75 -3.05 6.09
CA ALA A 178 -6.66 -1.72 5.51
C ALA A 178 -7.62 -0.73 6.20
N VAL A 179 -8.89 -1.12 6.36
CA VAL A 179 -9.91 -0.32 7.06
C VAL A 179 -9.50 -0.05 8.50
N ASP A 180 -9.02 -1.06 9.24
CA ASP A 180 -8.56 -0.88 10.62
C ASP A 180 -7.41 0.13 10.73
N VAL A 181 -6.44 0.07 9.80
CA VAL A 181 -5.32 1.03 9.76
C VAL A 181 -5.82 2.43 9.41
N LEU A 182 -6.69 2.59 8.41
CA LEU A 182 -7.18 3.89 7.96
C LEU A 182 -8.07 4.56 9.02
N VAL A 183 -8.94 3.81 9.68
CA VAL A 183 -9.74 4.31 10.81
C VAL A 183 -8.82 4.66 11.98
N GLY A 184 -7.82 3.84 12.29
CA GLY A 184 -6.81 4.17 13.30
C GLY A 184 -6.06 5.46 12.98
N ALA A 185 -5.63 5.64 11.73
CA ALA A 185 -4.96 6.84 11.26
C ALA A 185 -5.86 8.08 11.35
N ALA A 186 -7.14 7.93 11.04
CA ALA A 186 -8.14 8.99 11.16
C ALA A 186 -8.29 9.44 12.62
N ARG A 187 -8.38 8.49 13.54
CA ARG A 187 -8.43 8.75 14.99
C ARG A 187 -7.17 9.43 15.48
N HIS A 188 -6.00 9.00 15.01
CA HIS A 188 -4.71 9.61 15.33
C HIS A 188 -4.63 11.06 14.85
N ARG A 189 -5.11 11.35 13.63
CA ARG A 189 -5.01 12.68 13.02
C ARG A 189 -6.07 13.66 13.49
N HIS A 190 -7.31 13.20 13.68
CA HIS A 190 -8.48 14.06 13.90
C HIS A 190 -9.13 13.89 15.28
N GLY A 191 -8.74 12.86 16.03
CA GLY A 191 -9.33 12.53 17.33
C GLY A 191 -10.60 11.67 17.24
N ASP A 192 -10.89 10.95 18.32
CA ASP A 192 -11.97 9.96 18.37
C ASP A 192 -13.37 10.56 18.17
N VAL A 193 -13.61 11.77 18.68
CA VAL A 193 -14.92 12.43 18.61
C VAL A 193 -15.28 12.80 17.17
N GLU A 194 -14.34 13.36 16.41
CA GLU A 194 -14.56 13.73 15.01
C GLU A 194 -14.79 12.51 14.13
N VAL A 195 -14.02 11.44 14.34
CA VAL A 195 -14.22 10.17 13.63
C VAL A 195 -15.57 9.55 13.98
N LEU A 196 -15.97 9.57 15.26
CA LEU A 196 -17.29 9.06 15.67
C LEU A 196 -18.42 9.87 15.03
N HIS A 197 -18.30 11.20 14.97
CA HIS A 197 -19.27 12.03 14.28
C HIS A 197 -19.37 11.67 12.79
N ALA A 198 -18.24 11.55 12.09
CA ALA A 198 -18.19 11.19 10.69
C ALA A 198 -18.79 9.80 10.40
N LEU A 199 -18.57 8.81 11.28
CA LEU A 199 -19.12 7.45 11.13
C LEU A 199 -20.61 7.32 11.47
N SER A 200 -21.14 8.17 12.36
CA SER A 200 -22.50 7.99 12.91
C SER A 200 -23.57 8.92 12.35
N ARG A 201 -23.21 10.17 12.03
CA ARG A 201 -24.15 11.24 11.65
C ARG A 201 -23.51 12.21 10.66
N ARG A 202 -23.93 12.14 9.39
CA ARG A 202 -23.44 13.04 8.33
C ARG A 202 -23.63 14.52 8.70
N GLU A 203 -24.68 14.86 9.45
CA GLU A 203 -24.96 16.25 9.87
C GLU A 203 -23.93 16.79 10.88
N ARG A 204 -23.16 15.90 11.53
CA ARG A 204 -22.13 16.27 12.51
C ARG A 204 -20.71 16.13 11.96
N ALA A 205 -20.55 15.66 10.72
CA ALA A 205 -19.27 15.59 10.04
C ALA A 205 -18.86 16.99 9.56
N THR A 206 -18.37 17.81 10.50
CA THR A 206 -17.91 19.19 10.24
C THR A 206 -16.51 19.25 9.62
N THR A 207 -15.80 18.13 9.66
CA THR A 207 -14.47 17.92 9.07
C THR A 207 -14.47 16.66 8.22
N ASP A 208 -13.53 16.55 7.28
CA ASP A 208 -13.35 15.34 6.46
C ASP A 208 -12.50 14.29 7.20
N ALA A 209 -12.92 13.95 8.43
CA ALA A 209 -12.13 13.17 9.37
C ALA A 209 -11.81 11.74 8.91
N LEU A 210 -12.50 11.22 7.89
CA LEU A 210 -12.27 9.89 7.34
C LEU A 210 -11.33 9.89 6.12
N ARG A 211 -10.95 11.05 5.57
CA ARG A 211 -9.97 11.14 4.47
C ARG A 211 -8.56 11.28 5.01
N VAL A 212 -7.87 10.15 5.08
CA VAL A 212 -6.49 10.07 5.59
C VAL A 212 -5.42 9.79 4.53
N LEU A 213 -5.84 9.43 3.32
CA LEU A 213 -5.00 9.29 2.13
C LEU A 213 -5.24 10.47 1.19
#